data_AF-A0A0D8XMF7-F1
#
_entry.id   AF-A0A0D8XMF7-F1
#
_cell.length_a   1.000
_cell.length_b   1.000
_cell.length_c   1.000
_cell.angle_alpha   90.00
_cell.angle_beta   90.00
_cell.angle_gamma   90.00
#
_symmetry.space_group_name_H-M   'P 1'
#
loop_
_entity.id
_entity.type
_entity.pdbx_description
1 polymer ?
#
loop_
_entity_poly.entity_id
_entity_poly.type
_entity_poly.pdbx_seq_one_letter_code
_entity_poly.pdbx_strand_id
1 'polypeptide(L)'
;MKIDEPGYRYIFECKKDKEDALVRFLSDAEANSLCRKLQLKDMIPVEMQRLVKYPLLLETIAKYTNEPSEEQDRLLRTVVSAKRILSAVNTAKRNAENLRRLEDLQRRMDTTPFDKEFSGHDYVYLNLTKYRLVHDGSLTCRFNRGKMIELHVVLLENMLVFLTKHNDGSKLQLKTLEPSKETKWSPIMPLAPLIAKEKANDKRAFFLVFNTQYGAQIYELVAATATERKTWFKLISDQIENNKKYQTQGIHFEVGTSSSLDSEGLAKVHILTHPRLVNASEITVQQPTILEHAQPVLTPTERLKRSDEVIFQALLTKQTILAQFLPGEKKGRTEELEKLTELLGGLAVADLKQRDCKELAMSAIVHGNRLLDSINQGCIVYIPRLKLRTIML
;
A
#
# COMPACT_ATOMS: atom_id res chain seq x y z
N MET A 1 1.93 -44.44 22.05
CA MET A 1 3.26 -44.00 21.62
C MET A 1 3.49 -42.63 22.23
N LYS A 2 4.28 -42.55 23.31
CA LYS A 2 4.59 -41.29 24.01
C LYS A 2 5.52 -40.48 23.12
N ILE A 3 5.11 -39.27 22.75
CA ILE A 3 5.97 -38.29 22.09
C ILE A 3 6.77 -37.61 23.19
N ASP A 4 7.80 -38.29 23.70
CA ASP A 4 8.83 -37.72 24.57
C ASP A 4 10.06 -37.43 23.69
N GLU A 5 10.03 -36.35 22.90
CA GLU A 5 11.23 -35.81 22.26
C GLU A 5 11.80 -34.64 23.09
N PRO A 6 13.00 -34.77 23.68
CA PRO A 6 13.56 -33.79 24.61
C PRO A 6 13.88 -32.42 23.98
N GLY A 7 13.98 -32.33 22.64
CA GLY A 7 14.29 -31.09 21.93
C GLY A 7 13.17 -30.04 21.97
N TYR A 8 11.90 -30.46 21.90
CA TYR A 8 10.77 -29.53 21.96
C TYR A 8 10.59 -28.96 23.37
N ARG A 9 10.81 -29.79 24.40
CA ARG A 9 10.77 -29.35 25.80
C ARG A 9 11.77 -28.24 26.06
N TYR A 10 13.01 -28.39 25.60
CA TYR A 10 14.07 -27.37 25.72
C TYR A 10 13.75 -26.05 25.02
N ILE A 11 13.10 -26.08 23.84
CA ILE A 11 12.72 -24.86 23.12
C ILE A 11 11.58 -24.13 23.83
N PHE A 12 10.60 -24.87 24.36
CA PHE A 12 9.51 -24.29 25.14
C PHE A 12 9.99 -23.76 26.50
N GLU A 13 10.88 -24.49 27.19
CA GLU A 13 11.49 -24.08 28.46
C GLU A 13 12.38 -22.85 28.23
N CYS A 14 13.21 -22.82 27.18
CA CYS A 14 14.05 -21.66 26.87
C CYS A 14 13.26 -20.43 26.37
N LYS A 15 12.12 -20.63 25.68
CA LYS A 15 11.20 -19.53 25.35
C LYS A 15 10.49 -19.00 26.59
N LYS A 16 10.02 -19.90 27.46
CA LYS A 16 9.35 -19.58 28.71
C LYS A 16 10.29 -18.87 29.69
N ASP A 17 11.54 -19.32 29.81
CA ASP A 17 12.56 -18.71 30.66
C ASP A 17 12.93 -17.29 30.19
N LYS A 18 12.96 -17.07 28.87
CA LYS A 18 13.16 -15.73 28.30
C LYS A 18 11.96 -14.81 28.52
N GLU A 19 10.75 -15.33 28.40
CA GLU A 19 9.52 -14.61 28.74
C GLU A 19 9.48 -14.28 30.24
N ASP A 20 9.81 -15.22 31.11
CA ASP A 20 9.85 -15.05 32.57
C ASP A 20 10.94 -14.04 32.99
N ALA A 21 12.10 -14.05 32.35
CA ALA A 21 13.15 -13.06 32.58
C ALA A 21 12.71 -11.65 32.17
N LEU A 22 12.03 -11.52 31.02
CA LEU A 22 11.48 -10.24 30.57
C LEU A 22 10.38 -9.74 31.51
N VAL A 23 9.47 -10.61 31.94
CA VAL A 23 8.39 -10.26 32.87
C VAL A 23 8.95 -9.78 34.20
N ARG A 24 9.97 -10.46 34.74
CA ARG A 24 10.66 -10.01 35.97
C ARG A 24 11.32 -8.65 35.78
N PHE A 25 12.07 -8.47 34.70
CA PHE A 25 12.69 -7.19 34.37
C PHE A 25 11.66 -6.05 34.29
N LEU A 26 10.54 -6.28 33.61
CA LEU A 26 9.46 -5.29 33.51
C LEU A 26 8.84 -4.99 34.88
N SER A 27 8.60 -6.02 35.70
CA SER A 27 8.09 -5.84 37.06
C SER A 27 9.04 -5.00 37.94
N ASP A 28 10.34 -5.28 37.88
CA ASP A 28 11.36 -4.55 38.63
C ASP A 28 11.46 -3.09 38.15
N ALA A 29 11.39 -2.87 36.84
CA ALA A 29 11.40 -1.53 36.25
C ALA A 29 10.13 -0.73 36.60
N GLU A 30 8.96 -1.37 36.60
CA GLU A 30 7.67 -0.75 36.96
C GLU A 30 7.58 -0.40 38.46
N ALA A 31 8.34 -1.08 39.32
CA ALA A 31 8.43 -0.79 40.75
C ALA A 31 9.23 0.50 41.06
N ASN A 32 9.94 1.06 40.08
CA ASN A 32 10.70 2.30 40.25
C ASN A 32 9.76 3.49 40.57
N SER A 33 10.11 4.27 41.60
CA SER A 33 9.32 5.45 42.01
C SER A 33 9.16 6.49 40.89
N LEU A 34 10.11 6.57 39.95
CA LEU A 34 10.04 7.43 38.77
C LEU A 34 8.87 7.08 37.84
N CYS A 35 8.41 5.83 37.84
CA CYS A 35 7.26 5.41 37.05
C CYS A 35 5.93 5.95 37.61
N ARG A 36 5.92 6.56 38.80
CA ARG A 36 4.72 7.17 39.42
C ARG A 36 3.50 6.24 39.44
N LYS A 37 3.73 4.95 39.68
CA LYS A 37 2.73 3.86 39.67
C LYS A 37 2.09 3.57 38.30
N LEU A 38 2.64 4.10 37.20
CA LEU A 38 2.23 3.73 35.84
C LEU A 38 2.98 2.48 35.39
N GLN A 39 2.27 1.55 34.77
CA GLN A 39 2.89 0.40 34.09
C GLN A 39 3.29 0.79 32.67
N LEU A 40 4.15 -0.01 32.03
CA LEU A 40 4.59 0.26 30.66
C LEU A 40 3.41 0.34 29.69
N LYS A 41 2.41 -0.53 29.85
CA LYS A 41 1.19 -0.55 29.04
C LYS A 41 0.36 0.74 29.16
N ASP A 42 0.48 1.45 30.29
CA ASP A 42 -0.23 2.70 30.56
C ASP A 42 0.55 3.90 30.03
N MET A 43 1.88 3.80 29.98
CA MET A 43 2.77 4.84 29.45
C MET A 43 2.73 4.93 27.91
N ILE A 44 2.66 3.80 27.21
CA ILE A 44 2.70 3.77 25.74
C ILE A 44 1.60 4.65 25.09
N PRO A 45 0.32 4.62 25.54
CA PRO A 45 -0.73 5.46 24.97
C PRO A 45 -0.62 6.96 25.30
N VAL A 46 0.23 7.37 26.26
CA VAL A 46 0.29 8.76 26.76
C VAL A 46 0.61 9.75 25.66
N GLU A 47 1.52 9.41 24.73
CA GLU A 47 1.90 10.32 23.65
C GLU A 47 0.70 10.62 22.73
N MET A 48 -0.09 9.59 22.40
CA MET A 48 -1.31 9.77 21.63
C MET A 48 -2.36 10.59 22.40
N GLN A 49 -2.51 10.34 23.71
CA GLN A 49 -3.41 11.12 24.57
C GLN A 49 -3.00 12.60 24.59
N ARG A 50 -1.70 12.89 24.68
CA ARG A 50 -1.15 14.26 24.67
C ARG A 50 -1.46 14.99 23.38
N LEU A 51 -1.32 14.32 22.23
CA LEU A 51 -1.69 14.89 20.93
C LEU A 51 -3.17 15.29 20.84
N VAL A 52 -4.07 14.51 21.45
CA VAL A 52 -5.50 14.84 21.51
C VAL A 52 -5.77 16.06 22.40
N LYS A 53 -4.91 16.33 23.40
CA LYS A 53 -5.07 17.48 24.31
C LYS A 53 -4.63 18.81 23.70
N TYR A 54 -3.65 18.84 22.79
CA TYR A 54 -3.14 20.10 22.24
C TYR A 54 -4.23 20.98 21.60
N PRO A 55 -5.09 20.47 20.70
CA PRO A 55 -6.17 21.29 20.14
C PRO A 55 -7.08 21.88 21.22
N LEU A 56 -7.46 21.09 22.22
CA LEU A 56 -8.40 21.50 23.29
C LEU A 56 -7.82 22.61 24.17
N LEU A 57 -6.55 22.50 24.54
CA LEU A 57 -5.85 23.51 25.34
C LEU A 57 -5.68 24.81 24.56
N LEU A 58 -5.26 24.71 23.29
CA LEU A 58 -5.06 25.87 22.42
C LEU A 58 -6.39 26.59 22.10
N GLU A 59 -7.47 25.85 21.89
CA GLU A 59 -8.83 26.42 21.73
C GLU A 59 -9.25 27.19 22.97
N THR A 60 -8.96 26.65 24.15
CA THR A 60 -9.27 27.31 25.42
C THR A 60 -8.50 28.63 25.55
N ILE A 61 -7.21 28.63 25.23
CA ILE A 61 -6.39 29.85 25.27
C ILE A 61 -6.89 30.89 24.24
N ALA A 62 -7.17 30.46 23.01
CA ALA A 62 -7.70 31.34 21.95
C ALA A 62 -9.03 32.00 22.35
N LYS A 63 -9.89 31.26 23.06
CA LYS A 63 -11.19 31.75 23.56
C LYS A 63 -11.05 32.86 24.62
N TYR A 64 -9.99 32.83 25.43
CA TYR A 64 -9.76 33.81 26.50
C TYR A 64 -8.73 34.89 26.12
N THR A 65 -8.30 34.93 24.86
CA THR A 65 -7.43 35.99 24.32
C THR A 65 -8.31 37.14 23.80
N ASN A 66 -7.93 38.39 24.06
CA ASN A 66 -8.72 39.57 23.72
C ASN A 66 -9.07 39.63 22.21
N GLU A 67 -10.34 39.87 21.92
CA GLU A 67 -10.91 40.00 20.57
C GLU A 67 -10.94 41.47 20.10
N PRO A 68 -10.73 41.76 18.80
CA PRO A 68 -9.94 41.04 17.80
C PRO A 68 -8.46 41.46 17.84
N SER A 69 -7.54 40.48 17.85
CA SER A 69 -6.09 40.73 17.88
C SER A 69 -5.31 39.77 16.96
N GLU A 70 -4.15 40.23 16.47
CA GLU A 70 -3.25 39.40 15.65
C GLU A 70 -2.80 38.13 16.40
N GLU A 71 -2.66 38.21 17.72
CA GLU A 71 -2.31 37.09 18.58
C GLU A 71 -3.39 36.01 18.58
N GLN A 72 -4.66 36.41 18.66
CA GLN A 72 -5.79 35.49 18.60
C GLN A 72 -5.85 34.76 17.25
N ASP A 73 -5.64 35.48 16.14
CA ASP A 73 -5.58 34.90 14.81
C ASP A 73 -4.46 33.86 14.66
N ARG A 74 -3.28 34.16 15.24
CA ARG A 74 -2.15 33.21 15.28
C ARG A 74 -2.51 31.96 16.08
N LEU A 75 -3.20 32.11 17.22
CA LEU A 75 -3.65 30.98 18.03
C LEU A 75 -4.65 30.08 17.27
N LEU A 76 -5.64 30.66 16.59
CA LEU A 76 -6.61 29.91 15.79
C LEU A 76 -5.93 29.12 14.66
N ARG A 77 -4.95 29.71 13.97
CA ARG A 77 -4.14 28.98 12.97
C ARG A 77 -3.35 27.82 13.59
N THR A 78 -2.83 28.01 14.80
CA THR A 78 -2.14 26.93 15.54
C THR A 78 -3.10 25.81 15.94
N VAL A 79 -4.34 26.12 16.35
CA VAL A 79 -5.38 25.11 16.64
C VAL A 79 -5.65 24.24 15.40
N VAL A 80 -5.86 24.87 14.24
CA VAL A 80 -6.07 24.15 12.97
C VAL A 80 -4.87 23.25 12.66
N SER A 81 -3.66 23.75 12.86
CA SER A 81 -2.42 22.99 12.65
C SER A 81 -2.32 21.78 13.59
N ALA A 82 -2.65 21.94 14.88
CA ALA A 82 -2.67 20.87 15.86
C ALA A 82 -3.70 19.78 15.50
N LYS A 83 -4.90 20.18 15.05
CA LYS A 83 -5.93 19.24 14.54
C LYS A 83 -5.44 18.46 13.32
N ARG A 84 -4.75 19.14 12.39
CA ARG A 84 -4.17 18.50 11.20
C ARG A 84 -3.10 17.47 11.58
N ILE A 85 -2.20 17.81 12.51
CA ILE A 85 -1.20 16.87 13.04
C ILE A 85 -1.89 15.66 13.66
N LEU A 86 -2.88 15.88 14.52
CA LEU A 86 -3.64 14.79 15.16
C LEU A 86 -4.30 13.86 14.12
N SER A 87 -4.92 14.43 13.09
CA SER A 87 -5.51 13.66 11.98
C SER A 87 -4.47 12.85 11.20
N ALA A 88 -3.31 13.45 10.91
CA ALA A 88 -2.22 12.79 10.21
C ALA A 88 -1.65 11.62 11.04
N VAL A 89 -1.43 11.81 12.34
CA VAL A 89 -0.94 10.76 13.24
C VAL A 89 -1.95 9.62 13.36
N ASN A 90 -3.24 9.91 13.51
CA ASN A 90 -4.29 8.88 13.52
C ASN A 90 -4.32 8.05 12.23
N THR A 91 -4.12 8.71 11.09
CA THR A 91 -4.06 8.04 9.80
C THR A 91 -2.82 7.16 9.69
N ALA A 92 -1.64 7.67 10.08
CA ALA A 92 -0.40 6.91 10.08
C ALA A 92 -0.47 5.68 11.00
N LYS A 93 -1.06 5.82 12.20
CA LYS A 93 -1.30 4.71 13.13
C LYS A 93 -2.15 3.61 12.47
N ARG A 94 -3.30 3.99 11.89
CA ARG A 94 -4.19 3.04 11.20
C ARG A 94 -3.46 2.33 10.05
N ASN A 95 -2.66 3.06 9.27
CA ASN A 95 -1.89 2.48 8.17
C ASN A 95 -0.84 1.48 8.66
N ALA A 96 -0.16 1.78 9.77
CA ALA A 96 0.80 0.87 10.39
C ALA A 96 0.13 -0.40 10.94
N GLU A 97 -1.03 -0.27 11.58
CA GLU A 97 -1.84 -1.41 12.06
C GLU A 97 -2.31 -2.28 10.87
N ASN A 98 -2.80 -1.64 9.80
CA ASN A 98 -3.22 -2.32 8.58
C ASN A 98 -2.06 -3.03 7.86
N LEU A 99 -0.88 -2.41 7.78
CA LEU A 99 0.30 -3.03 7.19
C LEU A 99 0.70 -4.28 7.98
N ARG A 100 0.79 -4.18 9.31
CA ARG A 100 1.08 -5.33 10.18
C ARG A 100 0.04 -6.43 10.03
N ARG A 101 -1.24 -6.07 9.83
CA ARG A 101 -2.31 -7.01 9.55
C ARG A 101 -2.10 -7.72 8.21
N LEU A 102 -1.74 -6.99 7.16
CA LEU A 102 -1.43 -7.57 5.84
C LEU A 102 -0.20 -8.49 5.88
N GLU A 103 0.84 -8.13 6.62
CA GLU A 103 2.02 -8.99 6.83
C GLU A 103 1.63 -10.32 7.48
N ASP A 104 0.75 -10.28 8.49
CA ASP A 104 0.26 -11.50 9.13
C ASP A 104 -0.54 -12.39 8.16
N LEU A 105 -1.45 -11.77 7.39
CA LEU A 105 -2.24 -12.48 6.38
C LEU A 105 -1.33 -13.07 5.29
N GLN A 106 -0.35 -12.32 4.81
CA GLN A 106 0.62 -12.78 3.81
C GLN A 106 1.41 -13.99 4.31
N ARG A 107 1.87 -13.99 5.57
CA ARG A 107 2.60 -15.13 6.16
C ARG A 107 1.76 -16.40 6.26
N ARG A 108 0.44 -16.24 6.45
CA ARG A 108 -0.52 -17.36 6.58
C ARG A 108 -1.07 -17.84 5.24
N MET A 109 -0.91 -17.04 4.18
CA MET A 109 -1.46 -17.29 2.85
C MET A 109 -0.55 -18.23 2.04
N ASP A 110 -1.14 -19.32 1.55
CA ASP A 110 -0.55 -20.23 0.57
C ASP A 110 -1.14 -19.93 -0.82
N THR A 111 -0.30 -19.48 -1.75
CA THR A 111 -0.66 -19.16 -3.15
C THR A 111 -0.40 -20.31 -4.11
N THR A 112 0.29 -21.37 -3.67
CA THR A 112 0.72 -22.49 -4.52
C THR A 112 -0.40 -23.09 -5.38
N PRO A 113 -1.64 -23.29 -4.86
CA PRO A 113 -2.73 -23.84 -5.68
C PRO A 113 -3.16 -22.89 -6.81
N PHE A 114 -3.22 -21.59 -6.53
CA PHE A 114 -3.61 -20.57 -7.49
C PHE A 114 -2.52 -20.35 -8.55
N ASP A 115 -1.25 -20.24 -8.13
CA ASP A 115 -0.12 -19.99 -9.05
C ASP A 115 0.05 -21.12 -10.08
N LYS A 116 -0.26 -22.38 -9.71
CA LYS A 116 -0.24 -23.53 -10.63
C LYS A 116 -1.35 -23.48 -11.68
N GLU A 117 -2.53 -22.99 -11.31
CA GLU A 117 -3.71 -22.98 -12.17
C GLU A 117 -3.76 -21.75 -13.08
N PHE A 118 -3.22 -20.62 -12.62
CA PHE A 118 -3.24 -19.34 -13.33
C PHE A 118 -1.84 -18.91 -13.80
N SER A 119 -0.97 -19.85 -14.17
CA SER A 119 0.37 -19.55 -14.67
C SER A 119 0.31 -18.58 -15.87
N GLY A 120 0.83 -17.35 -15.70
CA GLY A 120 0.85 -16.32 -16.74
C GLY A 120 -0.17 -15.18 -16.59
N HIS A 121 -0.96 -15.14 -15.52
CA HIS A 121 -1.84 -14.00 -15.22
C HIS A 121 -1.15 -12.91 -14.37
N ASP A 122 -1.68 -11.68 -14.41
CA ASP A 122 -1.12 -10.51 -13.70
C ASP A 122 -1.03 -10.66 -12.17
N TYR A 123 -1.79 -11.60 -11.60
CA TYR A 123 -1.88 -11.84 -10.15
C TYR A 123 -1.04 -13.02 -9.65
N VAL A 124 -0.25 -13.66 -10.53
CA VAL A 124 0.73 -14.67 -10.09
C VAL A 124 1.72 -13.99 -9.16
N TYR A 125 1.97 -14.57 -7.98
CA TYR A 125 2.73 -13.95 -6.88
C TYR A 125 2.06 -12.74 -6.21
N LEU A 126 0.74 -12.82 -5.97
CA LEU A 126 0.01 -11.81 -5.20
C LEU A 126 0.70 -11.55 -3.85
N ASN A 127 1.11 -10.29 -3.65
CA ASN A 127 1.66 -9.80 -2.39
C ASN A 127 0.72 -8.76 -1.78
N LEU A 128 0.00 -9.15 -0.72
CA LEU A 128 -0.96 -8.33 -0.01
C LEU A 128 -0.34 -7.06 0.58
N THR A 129 0.94 -7.07 0.96
CA THR A 129 1.59 -5.91 1.61
C THR A 129 1.84 -4.74 0.66
N LYS A 130 1.70 -4.96 -0.65
CA LYS A 130 1.79 -3.90 -1.68
C LYS A 130 0.49 -3.12 -1.87
N TYR A 131 -0.59 -3.51 -1.18
CA TYR A 131 -1.91 -2.90 -1.31
C TYR A 131 -2.35 -2.27 0.00
N ARG A 132 -3.29 -1.33 -0.09
CA ARG A 132 -3.95 -0.78 1.10
C ARG A 132 -5.12 -1.65 1.54
N LEU A 133 -5.07 -2.10 2.80
CA LEU A 133 -6.20 -2.79 3.43
C LEU A 133 -7.34 -1.81 3.73
N VAL A 134 -8.55 -2.16 3.27
CA VAL A 134 -9.79 -1.47 3.65
C VAL A 134 -10.48 -2.23 4.78
N HIS A 135 -10.62 -3.54 4.63
CA HIS A 135 -11.26 -4.40 5.63
C HIS A 135 -10.87 -5.87 5.43
N ASP A 136 -10.79 -6.64 6.51
CA ASP A 136 -10.67 -8.10 6.47
C ASP A 136 -11.58 -8.75 7.50
N GLY A 137 -11.94 -10.02 7.28
CA GLY A 137 -12.79 -10.74 8.21
C GLY A 137 -13.32 -12.06 7.68
N SER A 138 -14.09 -12.75 8.52
CA SER A 138 -14.62 -14.06 8.19
C SER A 138 -15.97 -13.96 7.50
N LEU A 139 -16.12 -14.61 6.36
CA LEU A 139 -17.40 -14.76 5.68
C LEU A 139 -17.57 -16.22 5.26
N THR A 140 -18.82 -16.65 5.10
CA THR A 140 -19.13 -17.98 4.53
C THR A 140 -19.69 -17.79 3.14
N CYS A 141 -19.10 -18.44 2.15
CA CYS A 141 -19.64 -18.47 0.79
C CYS A 141 -20.60 -19.66 0.65
N ARG A 142 -21.85 -19.38 0.27
CA ARG A 142 -22.90 -20.39 0.02
C ARG A 142 -23.09 -20.58 -1.47
N PHE A 143 -23.15 -21.83 -1.92
CA PHE A 143 -23.50 -22.18 -3.29
C PHE A 143 -24.90 -22.81 -3.37
N ASN A 144 -25.51 -22.75 -4.55
CA ASN A 144 -26.90 -23.20 -4.82
C ASN A 144 -27.19 -24.70 -4.53
N ARG A 145 -26.19 -25.48 -4.08
CA ARG A 145 -26.32 -26.91 -3.70
C ARG A 145 -26.10 -27.17 -2.21
N GLY A 146 -26.19 -26.14 -1.37
CA GLY A 146 -25.99 -26.24 0.08
C GLY A 146 -24.53 -26.36 0.52
N LYS A 147 -23.57 -26.47 -0.42
CA LYS A 147 -22.14 -26.39 -0.13
C LYS A 147 -21.80 -25.01 0.44
N MET A 148 -21.15 -25.00 1.60
CA MET A 148 -20.66 -23.81 2.27
C MET A 148 -19.14 -23.87 2.37
N ILE A 149 -18.46 -22.77 2.08
CA ILE A 149 -17.01 -22.64 2.23
C ILE A 149 -16.72 -21.50 3.20
N GLU A 150 -15.95 -21.79 4.24
CA GLU A 150 -15.46 -20.75 5.13
C GLU A 150 -14.30 -19.98 4.49
N LEU A 151 -14.46 -18.66 4.43
CA LEU A 151 -13.51 -17.74 3.85
C LEU A 151 -12.99 -16.76 4.90
N HIS A 152 -11.74 -16.36 4.73
CA HIS A 152 -11.22 -15.10 5.19
C HIS A 152 -11.17 -14.17 3.98
N VAL A 153 -11.97 -13.11 4.01
CA VAL A 153 -12.12 -12.17 2.90
C VAL A 153 -11.28 -10.94 3.18
N VAL A 154 -10.52 -10.49 2.19
CA VAL A 154 -9.66 -9.31 2.27
C VAL A 154 -10.13 -8.31 1.21
N LEU A 155 -10.70 -7.19 1.65
CA LEU A 155 -11.04 -6.05 0.81
C LEU A 155 -9.85 -5.09 0.78
N LEU A 156 -9.23 -5.02 -0.38
CA LEU A 156 -8.17 -4.07 -0.70
C LEU A 156 -8.76 -2.87 -1.43
N GLU A 157 -7.93 -1.89 -1.75
CA GLU A 157 -8.37 -0.66 -2.41
C GLU A 157 -8.94 -0.85 -3.82
N ASN A 158 -8.49 -1.85 -4.57
CA ASN A 158 -8.87 -2.08 -5.96
C ASN A 158 -9.40 -3.50 -6.25
N MET A 159 -9.29 -4.43 -5.29
CA MET A 159 -9.72 -5.82 -5.46
C MET A 159 -10.24 -6.44 -4.17
N LEU A 160 -11.03 -7.48 -4.32
CA LEU A 160 -11.49 -8.37 -3.26
C LEU A 160 -10.80 -9.72 -3.40
N VAL A 161 -10.23 -10.24 -2.32
CA VAL A 161 -9.52 -11.53 -2.29
C VAL A 161 -10.20 -12.49 -1.34
N PHE A 162 -10.51 -13.69 -1.82
CA PHE A 162 -11.08 -14.78 -1.06
C PHE A 162 -10.02 -15.81 -0.70
N LEU A 163 -9.77 -15.95 0.59
CA LEU A 163 -8.85 -16.95 1.11
C LEU A 163 -9.66 -18.05 1.80
N THR A 164 -9.54 -19.28 1.32
CA THR A 164 -10.22 -20.41 1.97
C THR A 164 -9.53 -20.74 3.28
N LYS A 165 -10.29 -20.86 4.37
CA LYS A 165 -9.74 -21.31 5.65
C LYS A 165 -9.44 -22.80 5.59
N HIS A 166 -8.28 -23.19 6.09
CA HIS A 166 -8.00 -24.59 6.37
C HIS A 166 -8.67 -25.02 7.69
N ASN A 167 -8.84 -26.33 7.91
CA ASN A 167 -9.58 -26.87 9.06
C ASN A 167 -9.01 -26.47 10.44
N ASP A 168 -7.72 -26.12 10.50
CA ASP A 168 -7.04 -25.65 11.71
C ASP A 168 -7.12 -24.13 11.90
N GLY A 169 -7.72 -23.40 10.96
CA GLY A 169 -7.89 -21.93 10.96
C GLY A 169 -6.60 -21.11 10.86
N SER A 170 -5.44 -21.75 11.04
CA SER A 170 -4.13 -21.10 11.08
C SER A 170 -3.66 -20.72 9.67
N LYS A 171 -3.94 -21.58 8.68
CA LYS A 171 -3.55 -21.40 7.28
C LYS A 171 -4.71 -20.89 6.42
N LEU A 172 -4.34 -20.04 5.47
CA LEU A 172 -5.24 -19.45 4.48
C LEU A 172 -4.78 -19.89 3.10
N GLN A 173 -5.67 -20.36 2.25
CA GLN A 173 -5.34 -20.80 0.89
C GLN A 173 -5.97 -19.89 -0.14
N LEU A 174 -5.16 -19.33 -1.03
CA LEU A 174 -5.62 -18.73 -2.26
C LEU A 174 -5.82 -19.84 -3.28
N LYS A 175 -7.08 -20.16 -3.58
CA LYS A 175 -7.44 -21.20 -4.54
C LYS A 175 -8.79 -20.91 -5.18
N THR A 176 -8.97 -21.43 -6.39
CA THR A 176 -10.22 -21.37 -7.13
C THR A 176 -11.39 -21.91 -6.31
N LEU A 177 -12.50 -21.19 -6.35
CA LEU A 177 -13.73 -21.62 -5.72
C LEU A 177 -14.50 -22.52 -6.70
N GLU A 178 -14.94 -23.68 -6.23
CA GLU A 178 -15.66 -24.66 -7.06
C GLU A 178 -17.10 -24.83 -6.60
N PRO A 179 -18.05 -24.03 -7.14
CA PRO A 179 -19.48 -24.22 -6.89
C PRO A 179 -20.00 -25.60 -7.33
N SER A 180 -19.43 -26.15 -8.40
CA SER A 180 -19.75 -27.46 -8.94
C SER A 180 -18.51 -28.10 -9.56
N LYS A 181 -18.59 -29.40 -9.93
CA LYS A 181 -17.45 -30.13 -10.56
C LYS A 181 -17.01 -29.55 -11.91
N GLU A 182 -17.88 -28.78 -12.55
CA GLU A 182 -17.68 -28.25 -13.90
C GLU A 182 -17.41 -26.73 -13.89
N THR A 183 -17.51 -26.07 -12.73
CA THR A 183 -17.42 -24.60 -12.64
C THR A 183 -16.35 -24.20 -11.65
N LYS A 184 -15.46 -23.32 -12.12
CA LYS A 184 -14.30 -22.81 -11.40
C LYS A 184 -14.33 -21.30 -11.41
N TRP A 185 -14.31 -20.70 -10.22
CA TRP A 185 -14.47 -19.27 -10.00
C TRP A 185 -13.20 -18.69 -9.38
N SER A 186 -12.74 -17.56 -9.91
CA SER A 186 -11.53 -16.88 -9.43
C SER A 186 -11.72 -16.44 -7.97
N PRO A 187 -10.71 -16.64 -7.08
CA PRO A 187 -10.74 -16.11 -5.73
C PRO A 187 -10.38 -14.61 -5.67
N ILE A 188 -9.89 -14.02 -6.76
CA ILE A 188 -9.54 -12.60 -6.86
C ILE A 188 -10.53 -11.91 -7.79
N MET A 189 -11.13 -10.80 -7.34
CA MET A 189 -12.09 -10.02 -8.11
C MET A 189 -11.72 -8.53 -8.11
N PRO A 190 -11.46 -7.93 -9.27
CA PRO A 190 -11.36 -6.48 -9.39
C PRO A 190 -12.68 -5.81 -8.98
N LEU A 191 -12.60 -4.67 -8.28
CA LEU A 191 -13.80 -4.02 -7.74
C LEU A 191 -14.62 -3.26 -8.79
N ALA A 192 -13.99 -2.67 -9.81
CA ALA A 192 -14.68 -1.84 -10.79
C ALA A 192 -15.89 -2.50 -11.49
N PRO A 193 -15.77 -3.75 -12.01
CA PRO A 193 -16.91 -4.45 -12.63
C PRO A 193 -17.83 -5.17 -11.63
N LEU A 194 -17.52 -5.14 -10.32
CA LEU A 194 -18.25 -5.88 -9.31
C LEU A 194 -19.57 -5.18 -8.96
N ILE A 195 -20.62 -5.96 -8.70
CA ILE A 195 -21.93 -5.45 -8.27
C ILE A 195 -22.29 -6.09 -6.94
N ALA A 196 -22.48 -5.29 -5.90
CA ALA A 196 -22.99 -5.75 -4.60
C ALA A 196 -24.51 -5.59 -4.53
N LYS A 197 -25.24 -6.61 -4.05
CA LYS A 197 -26.69 -6.55 -3.80
C LYS A 197 -27.06 -7.13 -2.44
N GLU A 198 -27.96 -6.48 -1.72
CA GLU A 198 -28.49 -7.03 -0.47
C GLU A 198 -29.40 -8.24 -0.74
N LYS A 199 -29.42 -9.20 0.19
CA LYS A 199 -30.38 -10.30 0.15
C LYS A 199 -31.57 -9.98 1.06
N ALA A 200 -32.75 -9.80 0.48
CA ALA A 200 -33.97 -9.44 1.21
C ALA A 200 -34.38 -10.49 2.26
N ASN A 201 -34.25 -11.77 1.91
CA ASN A 201 -34.77 -12.88 2.74
C ASN A 201 -33.76 -13.37 3.80
N ASP A 202 -32.55 -12.80 3.85
CA ASP A 202 -31.52 -13.19 4.82
C ASP A 202 -30.69 -11.96 5.22
N LYS A 203 -30.99 -11.43 6.41
CA LYS A 203 -30.37 -10.19 6.91
C LYS A 203 -28.87 -10.32 7.16
N ARG A 204 -28.29 -11.53 7.12
CA ARG A 204 -26.86 -11.79 7.28
C ARG A 204 -26.14 -12.05 5.96
N ALA A 205 -26.87 -12.11 4.84
CA ALA A 205 -26.31 -12.42 3.54
C ALA A 205 -26.38 -11.24 2.56
N PHE A 206 -25.49 -11.26 1.59
CA PHE A 206 -25.49 -10.38 0.43
C PHE A 206 -24.89 -11.12 -0.77
N PHE A 207 -25.15 -10.60 -1.97
CA PHE A 207 -24.62 -11.14 -3.21
C PHE A 207 -23.55 -10.22 -3.78
N LEU A 208 -22.49 -10.82 -4.31
CA LEU A 208 -21.58 -10.17 -5.24
C LEU A 208 -21.77 -10.80 -6.62
N VAL A 209 -21.97 -9.97 -7.62
CA VAL A 209 -22.14 -10.39 -9.01
C VAL A 209 -20.96 -9.87 -9.82
N PHE A 210 -20.25 -10.79 -10.44
CA PHE A 210 -19.14 -10.52 -11.34
C PHE A 210 -19.46 -11.07 -12.72
N ASN A 211 -19.63 -10.17 -13.70
CA ASN A 211 -19.97 -10.55 -15.06
C ASN A 211 -18.69 -10.89 -15.83
N THR A 212 -18.58 -12.14 -16.28
CA THR A 212 -17.48 -12.59 -17.14
C THR A 212 -17.98 -12.88 -18.54
N GLN A 213 -17.06 -13.02 -19.50
CA GLN A 213 -17.39 -13.47 -20.86
C GLN A 213 -18.06 -14.85 -20.91
N TYR A 214 -17.85 -15.68 -19.88
CA TYR A 214 -18.43 -17.01 -19.76
C TYR A 214 -19.73 -17.04 -18.94
N GLY A 215 -20.25 -15.88 -18.54
CA GLY A 215 -21.48 -15.73 -17.76
C GLY A 215 -21.29 -15.02 -16.42
N ALA A 216 -22.41 -14.76 -15.75
CA ALA A 216 -22.42 -14.09 -14.44
C ALA A 216 -22.05 -15.07 -13.32
N GLN A 217 -21.04 -14.72 -12.54
CA GLN A 217 -20.67 -15.41 -11.30
C GLN A 217 -21.34 -14.70 -10.13
N ILE A 218 -22.15 -15.44 -9.36
CA ILE A 218 -22.91 -14.88 -8.22
C ILE A 218 -22.43 -15.53 -6.94
N TYR A 219 -21.70 -14.76 -6.13
CA TYR A 219 -21.20 -15.17 -4.83
C TYR A 219 -22.21 -14.78 -3.76
N GLU A 220 -22.75 -15.77 -3.06
CA GLU A 220 -23.58 -15.52 -1.89
C GLU A 220 -22.71 -15.55 -0.62
N LEU A 221 -22.47 -14.38 -0.03
CA LEU A 221 -21.64 -14.24 1.15
C LEU A 221 -22.51 -14.01 2.40
N VAL A 222 -22.21 -14.75 3.46
CA VAL A 222 -22.92 -14.72 4.73
C VAL A 222 -21.95 -14.30 5.84
N ALA A 223 -22.29 -13.23 6.57
CA ALA A 223 -21.55 -12.77 7.74
C ALA A 223 -22.05 -13.44 9.04
N ALA A 224 -21.27 -13.37 10.12
CA ALA A 224 -21.69 -13.95 11.39
C ALA A 224 -22.92 -13.24 11.95
N THR A 225 -22.98 -11.91 11.79
CA THR A 225 -24.06 -11.04 12.28
C THR A 225 -24.63 -10.13 11.19
N ALA A 226 -25.85 -9.63 11.40
CA ALA A 226 -26.47 -8.67 10.48
C ALA A 226 -25.72 -7.31 10.46
N THR A 227 -25.11 -6.93 11.59
CA THR A 227 -24.27 -5.72 11.69
C THR A 227 -23.01 -5.87 10.86
N GLU A 228 -22.32 -7.00 10.99
CA GLU A 228 -21.13 -7.30 10.21
C GLU A 228 -21.45 -7.34 8.71
N ARG A 229 -22.58 -7.95 8.31
CA ARG A 229 -23.05 -7.90 6.93
C ARG A 229 -23.23 -6.47 6.43
N LYS A 230 -23.88 -5.60 7.22
CA LYS A 230 -24.08 -4.18 6.84
C LYS A 230 -22.74 -3.46 6.66
N THR A 231 -21.78 -3.69 7.55
CA THR A 231 -20.42 -3.15 7.44
C THR A 231 -19.75 -3.61 6.15
N TRP A 232 -19.72 -4.92 5.88
CA TRP A 232 -19.16 -5.47 4.64
C TRP A 232 -19.82 -4.89 3.39
N PHE A 233 -21.16 -4.88 3.35
CA PHE A 233 -21.91 -4.40 2.22
C PHE A 233 -21.62 -2.92 1.93
N LYS A 234 -21.61 -2.08 2.98
CA LYS A 234 -21.27 -0.66 2.86
C LYS A 234 -19.84 -0.48 2.35
N LEU A 235 -18.86 -1.09 3.00
CA LEU A 235 -17.45 -0.91 2.64
C LEU A 235 -17.15 -1.40 1.22
N ILE A 236 -17.69 -2.54 0.81
CA ILE A 236 -17.53 -3.05 -0.57
C ILE A 236 -18.20 -2.09 -1.57
N SER A 237 -19.44 -1.67 -1.32
CA SER A 237 -20.17 -0.76 -2.21
C SER A 237 -19.43 0.58 -2.37
N ASP A 238 -18.99 1.18 -1.25
CA ASP A 238 -18.21 2.41 -1.23
C ASP A 238 -16.91 2.25 -2.05
N GLN A 239 -16.19 1.13 -1.91
CA GLN A 239 -14.96 0.90 -2.69
C GLN A 239 -15.23 0.64 -4.18
N ILE A 240 -16.32 -0.06 -4.54
CA ILE A 240 -16.73 -0.24 -5.94
C ILE A 240 -16.98 1.12 -6.59
N GLU A 241 -17.73 2.00 -5.91
CA GLU A 241 -18.03 3.35 -6.41
C GLU A 241 -16.76 4.19 -6.56
N ASN A 242 -15.85 4.13 -5.59
CA ASN A 242 -14.57 4.85 -5.67
C ASN A 242 -13.76 4.37 -6.88
N ASN A 243 -13.64 3.06 -7.11
CA ASN A 243 -12.89 2.50 -8.25
C ASN A 243 -13.47 2.92 -9.61
N LYS A 244 -14.78 3.06 -9.72
CA LYS A 244 -15.43 3.54 -10.95
C LYS A 244 -15.03 4.99 -11.27
N LYS A 245 -14.97 5.85 -10.25
CA LYS A 245 -14.57 7.27 -10.44
C LYS A 245 -13.15 7.41 -11.00
N TYR A 246 -12.21 6.59 -10.53
CA TYR A 246 -10.83 6.60 -11.02
C TYR A 246 -10.69 6.14 -12.47
N GLN A 247 -11.51 5.18 -12.91
CA GLN A 247 -11.49 4.72 -14.30
C GLN A 247 -12.08 5.76 -15.27
N THR A 248 -13.10 6.52 -14.85
CA THR A 248 -13.70 7.57 -15.68
C THR A 248 -12.78 8.79 -15.81
N GLN A 249 -11.95 9.10 -14.80
CA GLN A 249 -10.99 10.21 -14.86
C GLN A 249 -9.69 9.86 -15.62
N GLY A 250 -9.43 8.59 -15.92
CA GLY A 250 -8.24 8.11 -16.64
C GLY A 250 -8.33 8.17 -18.18
N ILE A 251 -9.42 8.68 -18.76
CA ILE A 251 -9.61 8.81 -20.21
C ILE A 251 -9.99 10.27 -20.55
N HIS A 252 -9.05 11.20 -20.35
CA HIS A 252 -9.08 12.50 -21.03
C HIS A 252 -7.63 12.87 -21.40
N PHE A 253 -7.14 12.26 -22.47
CA PHE A 253 -6.01 12.82 -23.24
C PHE A 253 -6.63 13.82 -24.22
N GLU A 254 -6.93 15.04 -23.74
CA GLU A 254 -7.23 16.14 -24.65
C GLU A 254 -5.91 16.69 -25.18
N VAL A 255 -5.65 16.34 -26.45
CA VAL A 255 -4.79 17.12 -27.34
C VAL A 255 -5.36 18.53 -27.38
N GLY A 256 -4.53 19.50 -26.98
CA GLY A 256 -4.99 20.87 -26.75
C GLY A 256 -5.54 21.56 -27.98
N THR A 257 -6.50 22.44 -27.73
CA THR A 257 -6.66 23.74 -28.39
C THR A 257 -7.17 24.75 -27.37
N SER A 258 -6.54 25.92 -27.38
CA SER A 258 -6.82 27.07 -26.54
C SER A 258 -8.11 27.80 -26.95
N SER A 259 -8.99 28.10 -25.99
CA SER A 259 -9.64 29.43 -25.90
C SER A 259 -10.52 29.62 -24.64
N SER A 260 -10.28 30.76 -23.98
CA SER A 260 -11.22 31.69 -23.30
C SER A 260 -12.03 31.30 -22.05
N LEU A 261 -11.64 31.93 -20.93
CA LEU A 261 -12.39 32.81 -20.01
C LEU A 261 -13.79 32.45 -19.47
N ASP A 262 -13.85 32.52 -18.13
CA ASP A 262 -14.92 32.97 -17.22
C ASP A 262 -16.29 32.28 -17.15
N SER A 263 -16.59 31.70 -15.96
CA SER A 263 -17.83 32.04 -15.25
C SER A 263 -17.79 31.61 -13.77
N GLU A 264 -18.05 32.57 -12.89
CA GLU A 264 -18.22 32.46 -11.44
C GLU A 264 -19.48 31.67 -11.04
N GLY A 265 -19.38 30.85 -10.00
CA GLY A 265 -20.52 30.22 -9.33
C GLY A 265 -20.45 30.45 -7.81
N LEU A 266 -20.99 31.58 -7.35
CA LEU A 266 -21.15 31.91 -5.92
C LEU A 266 -22.07 30.91 -5.20
N ALA A 267 -21.53 30.18 -4.21
CA ALA A 267 -22.34 29.43 -3.25
C ALA A 267 -22.81 30.36 -2.11
N LYS A 268 -24.11 30.70 -2.10
CA LYS A 268 -24.78 31.38 -0.98
C LYS A 268 -24.74 30.51 0.28
N VAL A 269 -24.07 30.98 1.32
CA VAL A 269 -24.08 30.37 2.66
C VAL A 269 -25.27 30.92 3.45
N HIS A 270 -26.19 30.06 3.88
CA HIS A 270 -27.23 30.39 4.85
C HIS A 270 -26.65 30.25 6.27
N ILE A 271 -26.67 31.35 7.04
CA ILE A 271 -26.26 31.37 8.45
C ILE A 271 -27.53 31.23 9.30
N LEU A 272 -27.70 30.08 9.96
CA LEU A 272 -28.63 29.96 11.07
C LEU A 272 -27.96 30.52 12.32
N THR A 273 -28.48 31.64 12.82
CA THR A 273 -28.15 32.13 14.16
C THR A 273 -28.74 31.16 15.18
N HIS A 274 -28.04 30.92 16.29
CA HIS A 274 -28.36 30.06 17.45
C HIS A 274 -27.69 28.66 17.45
N PRO A 275 -26.75 28.38 18.36
CA PRO A 275 -26.08 27.09 18.45
C PRO A 275 -27.00 26.06 19.12
N ARG A 276 -27.33 24.97 18.41
CA ARG A 276 -27.84 23.75 19.04
C ARG A 276 -26.66 22.84 19.40
N LEU A 277 -26.72 22.26 20.59
CA LEU A 277 -25.79 21.22 21.04
C LEU A 277 -25.93 20.01 20.10
N VAL A 278 -24.85 19.66 19.41
CA VAL A 278 -24.80 18.56 18.45
C VAL A 278 -24.76 17.24 19.22
N ASN A 279 -25.74 16.37 19.01
CA ASN A 279 -25.72 15.01 19.54
C ASN A 279 -24.67 14.17 18.78
N ALA A 280 -24.01 13.22 19.46
CA ALA A 280 -22.93 12.40 18.90
C ALA A 280 -23.30 11.61 17.62
N SER A 281 -24.60 11.52 17.29
CA SER A 281 -25.16 10.89 16.10
C SER A 281 -25.24 11.79 14.85
N GLU A 282 -24.91 13.08 14.94
CA GLU A 282 -24.99 14.06 13.82
C GLU A 282 -23.64 14.41 13.18
N ILE A 283 -22.57 13.67 13.50
CA ILE A 283 -21.27 13.85 12.86
C ILE A 283 -21.30 13.19 11.47
N THR A 284 -21.65 13.96 10.44
CA THR A 284 -21.42 13.54 9.06
C THR A 284 -19.92 13.67 8.76
N VAL A 285 -19.23 12.54 8.72
CA VAL A 285 -17.84 12.45 8.26
C VAL A 285 -17.80 12.92 6.81
N GLN A 286 -17.29 14.13 6.57
CA GLN A 286 -16.89 14.52 5.22
C GLN A 286 -15.84 13.53 4.74
N GLN A 287 -16.06 12.95 3.56
CA GLN A 287 -15.09 12.10 2.89
C GLN A 287 -13.76 12.84 2.84
N PRO A 288 -12.65 12.23 3.27
CA PRO A 288 -11.36 12.89 3.20
C PRO A 288 -11.02 13.12 1.74
N THR A 289 -10.68 14.36 1.39
CA THR A 289 -9.93 14.65 0.16
C THR A 289 -8.66 13.81 0.23
N ILE A 290 -8.62 12.79 -0.64
CA ILE A 290 -7.55 11.83 -0.69
C ILE A 290 -6.34 12.57 -1.26
N LEU A 291 -5.32 12.82 -0.43
CA LEU A 291 -3.98 13.05 -0.96
C LEU A 291 -3.42 11.65 -1.27
N GLU A 292 -3.73 11.17 -2.47
CA GLU A 292 -3.42 9.82 -2.97
C GLU A 292 -1.94 9.47 -3.00
N HIS A 293 -1.08 10.46 -2.85
CA HIS A 293 0.34 10.32 -3.09
C HIS A 293 1.12 11.13 -2.06
N ALA A 294 1.08 10.75 -0.79
CA ALA A 294 2.13 11.15 0.13
C ALA A 294 3.40 10.31 -0.18
N GLN A 295 3.96 10.55 -1.36
CA GLN A 295 5.33 10.15 -1.65
C GLN A 295 6.23 10.88 -0.65
N PRO A 296 7.30 10.24 -0.14
CA PRO A 296 8.29 10.96 0.66
C PRO A 296 8.67 12.23 -0.09
N VAL A 297 8.64 13.39 0.57
CA VAL A 297 9.09 14.65 -0.03
C VAL A 297 10.60 14.54 -0.21
N LEU A 298 10.99 13.95 -1.32
CA LEU A 298 12.38 13.80 -1.72
C LEU A 298 12.90 15.18 -2.07
N THR A 299 14.07 15.52 -1.52
CA THR A 299 14.79 16.70 -1.97
C THR A 299 15.00 16.60 -3.49
N PRO A 300 15.06 17.71 -4.24
CA PRO A 300 15.32 17.67 -5.68
C PRO A 300 16.53 16.78 -6.05
N THR A 301 17.56 16.79 -5.21
CA THR A 301 18.74 15.94 -5.33
C THR A 301 18.44 14.44 -5.21
N GLU A 302 17.58 14.04 -4.28
CA GLU A 302 17.23 12.62 -4.07
C GLU A 302 16.26 12.11 -5.14
N ARG A 303 15.40 12.96 -5.69
CA ARG A 303 14.56 12.65 -6.86
C ARG A 303 15.43 12.37 -8.09
N LEU A 304 16.42 13.23 -8.32
CA LEU A 304 17.35 13.09 -9.44
C LEU A 304 18.14 11.77 -9.33
N LYS A 305 18.74 11.48 -8.17
CA LYS A 305 19.45 10.22 -7.93
C LYS A 305 18.63 8.96 -8.21
N ARG A 306 17.34 8.96 -7.82
CA ARG A 306 16.47 7.80 -8.06
C ARG A 306 16.08 7.67 -9.52
N SER A 307 15.88 8.78 -10.21
CA SER A 307 15.68 8.78 -11.66
C SER A 307 16.93 8.24 -12.38
N ASP A 308 18.11 8.68 -11.96
CA ASP A 308 19.39 8.25 -12.52
C ASP A 308 19.62 6.75 -12.29
N GLU A 309 19.29 6.22 -11.10
CA GLU A 309 19.38 4.78 -10.80
C GLU A 309 18.45 3.95 -11.71
N VAL A 310 17.21 4.41 -11.92
CA VAL A 310 16.27 3.71 -12.83
C VAL A 310 16.78 3.72 -14.26
N ILE A 311 17.34 4.84 -14.72
CA ILE A 311 17.95 4.96 -16.05
C ILE A 311 19.15 4.00 -16.14
N PHE A 312 20.02 3.97 -15.13
CA PHE A 312 21.19 3.09 -15.09
C PHE A 312 20.80 1.60 -15.18
N GLN A 313 19.80 1.16 -14.42
CA GLN A 313 19.30 -0.22 -14.50
C GLN A 313 18.67 -0.54 -15.86
N ALA A 314 17.96 0.41 -16.47
CA ALA A 314 17.43 0.25 -17.82
C ALA A 314 18.53 0.14 -18.88
N LEU A 315 19.62 0.91 -18.75
CA LEU A 315 20.78 0.85 -19.63
C LEU A 315 21.53 -0.48 -19.49
N LEU A 316 21.72 -1.01 -18.27
CA LEU A 316 22.31 -2.32 -18.03
C LEU A 316 21.45 -3.46 -18.61
N THR A 317 20.14 -3.37 -18.44
CA THR A 317 19.19 -4.33 -19.02
C THR A 317 19.29 -4.32 -20.54
N LYS A 318 19.34 -3.12 -21.14
CA LYS A 318 19.52 -2.95 -22.58
C LYS A 318 20.86 -3.53 -23.06
N GLN A 319 21.97 -3.27 -22.36
CA GLN A 319 23.29 -3.82 -22.69
C GLN A 319 23.28 -5.36 -22.63
N THR A 320 22.62 -5.93 -21.63
CA THR A 320 22.44 -7.39 -21.50
C THR A 320 21.65 -7.97 -22.66
N ILE A 321 20.60 -7.29 -23.12
CA ILE A 321 19.81 -7.70 -24.29
C ILE A 321 20.64 -7.57 -25.57
N LEU A 322 21.39 -6.49 -25.75
CA LEU A 322 22.27 -6.29 -26.92
C LEU A 322 23.34 -7.39 -27.01
N ALA A 323 23.92 -7.78 -25.88
CA ALA A 323 24.89 -8.88 -25.81
C ALA A 323 24.30 -10.24 -26.25
N GLN A 324 22.97 -10.41 -26.26
CA GLN A 324 22.33 -11.64 -26.74
C GLN A 324 22.34 -11.77 -28.27
N PHE A 325 22.58 -10.69 -29.00
CA PHE A 325 22.67 -10.69 -30.47
C PHE A 325 24.06 -11.10 -30.99
N LEU A 326 25.07 -11.23 -30.11
CA LEU A 326 26.39 -11.73 -30.48
C LEU A 326 26.39 -13.27 -30.63
N PRO A 327 27.02 -13.81 -31.68
CA PRO A 327 27.17 -15.26 -31.84
C PRO A 327 28.22 -15.81 -30.86
N GLY A 328 27.85 -16.78 -30.02
CA GLY A 328 28.78 -17.41 -29.06
C GLY A 328 28.13 -17.99 -27.78
N GLU A 329 28.96 -18.59 -26.91
CA GLU A 329 28.54 -19.13 -25.61
C GLU A 329 27.93 -18.04 -24.70
N LYS A 330 27.12 -18.42 -23.71
CA LYS A 330 26.40 -17.46 -22.84
C LYS A 330 27.31 -16.68 -21.89
N LYS A 331 28.53 -17.14 -21.65
CA LYS A 331 29.43 -16.62 -20.62
C LYS A 331 30.41 -15.62 -21.26
N GLY A 332 30.38 -14.35 -20.83
CA GLY A 332 31.31 -13.32 -21.28
C GLY A 332 30.80 -12.41 -22.41
N ARG A 333 29.55 -12.54 -22.87
CA ARG A 333 29.02 -11.76 -24.01
C ARG A 333 29.03 -10.24 -23.80
N THR A 334 28.87 -9.78 -22.57
CA THR A 334 28.98 -8.35 -22.23
C THR A 334 30.40 -7.83 -22.41
N GLU A 335 31.41 -8.63 -22.07
CA GLU A 335 32.83 -8.30 -22.29
C GLU A 335 33.20 -8.40 -23.78
N GLU A 336 32.62 -9.35 -24.52
CA GLU A 336 32.79 -9.45 -25.97
C GLU A 336 32.18 -8.24 -26.70
N LEU A 337 31.02 -7.78 -26.24
CA LEU A 337 30.38 -6.56 -26.74
C LEU A 337 31.23 -5.31 -26.49
N GLU A 338 31.87 -5.22 -25.32
CA GLU A 338 32.81 -4.14 -25.00
C GLU A 338 34.05 -4.19 -25.88
N LYS A 339 34.66 -5.38 -26.08
CA LYS A 339 35.80 -5.58 -26.99
C LYS A 339 35.46 -5.23 -28.43
N LEU A 340 34.28 -5.62 -28.91
CA LEU A 340 33.80 -5.26 -30.25
C LEU A 340 33.63 -3.75 -30.38
N THR A 341 33.07 -3.10 -29.35
CA THR A 341 32.86 -1.66 -29.32
C THR A 341 34.18 -0.88 -29.35
N GLU A 342 35.19 -1.36 -28.63
CA GLU A 342 36.55 -0.79 -28.62
C GLU A 342 37.28 -1.01 -29.95
N LEU A 343 37.16 -2.21 -30.54
CA LEU A 343 37.72 -2.52 -31.85
C LEU A 343 37.14 -1.59 -32.93
N LEU A 344 35.82 -1.42 -32.96
CA LEU A 344 35.15 -0.56 -33.95
C LEU A 344 35.41 0.93 -33.68
N GLY A 345 35.56 1.33 -32.42
CA GLY A 345 35.89 2.72 -32.06
C GLY A 345 37.27 3.19 -32.56
N GLY A 346 38.18 2.25 -32.84
CA GLY A 346 39.54 2.54 -33.33
C GLY A 346 39.72 2.48 -34.86
N LEU A 347 38.68 2.16 -35.64
CA LEU A 347 38.78 2.01 -37.10
C LEU A 347 38.59 3.33 -37.85
N ALA A 348 39.21 3.45 -39.03
CA ALA A 348 38.95 4.56 -39.94
C ALA A 348 37.56 4.45 -40.59
N VAL A 349 36.99 5.58 -41.01
CA VAL A 349 35.63 5.65 -41.61
C VAL A 349 35.49 4.77 -42.86
N ALA A 350 36.58 4.58 -43.63
CA ALA A 350 36.58 3.71 -44.80
C ALA A 350 36.43 2.23 -44.44
N ASP A 351 37.01 1.80 -43.32
CA ASP A 351 36.97 0.40 -42.83
C ASP A 351 35.65 0.10 -42.11
N LEU A 352 35.06 1.10 -41.45
CA LEU A 352 33.74 0.99 -40.84
C LEU A 352 32.63 0.70 -41.86
N LYS A 353 32.73 1.25 -43.08
CA LYS A 353 31.76 1.00 -44.16
C LYS A 353 31.72 -0.45 -44.63
N GLN A 354 32.73 -1.26 -44.28
CA GLN A 354 32.84 -2.66 -44.65
C GLN A 354 32.32 -3.61 -43.56
N ARG A 355 31.92 -3.08 -42.38
CA ARG A 355 31.43 -3.86 -41.25
C ARG A 355 29.92 -4.10 -41.31
N ASP A 356 29.48 -5.15 -40.61
CA ASP A 356 28.05 -5.47 -40.52
C ASP A 356 27.27 -4.35 -39.83
N CYS A 357 26.10 -4.02 -40.37
CA CYS A 357 25.30 -2.89 -39.88
C CYS A 357 24.78 -3.10 -38.45
N LYS A 358 24.60 -4.37 -38.01
CA LYS A 358 24.18 -4.67 -36.64
C LYS A 358 25.32 -4.47 -35.66
N GLU A 359 26.54 -4.85 -36.02
CA GLU A 359 27.74 -4.62 -35.20
C GLU A 359 28.00 -3.11 -34.99
N LEU A 360 27.85 -2.32 -36.07
CA LEU A 360 27.96 -0.87 -36.02
C LEU A 360 26.89 -0.25 -35.13
N ALA A 361 25.63 -0.70 -35.23
CA ALA A 361 24.53 -0.20 -34.40
C ALA A 361 24.72 -0.56 -32.93
N MET A 362 25.15 -1.79 -32.62
CA MET A 362 25.44 -2.22 -31.26
C MET A 362 26.58 -1.39 -30.63
N SER A 363 27.68 -1.21 -31.36
CA SER A 363 28.82 -0.39 -30.92
C SER A 363 28.43 1.09 -30.69
N ALA A 364 27.67 1.68 -31.61
CA ALA A 364 27.19 3.06 -31.47
C ALA A 364 26.31 3.26 -30.22
N ILE A 365 25.46 2.29 -29.90
CA ILE A 365 24.61 2.32 -28.70
C ILE A 365 25.46 2.23 -27.42
N VAL A 366 26.47 1.35 -27.40
CA VAL A 366 27.36 1.19 -26.23
C VAL A 366 28.21 2.44 -26.02
N HIS A 367 28.77 3.02 -27.08
CA HIS A 367 29.49 4.30 -27.02
C HIS A 367 28.61 5.45 -26.55
N GLY A 368 27.36 5.52 -27.02
CA GLY A 368 26.38 6.51 -26.56
C GLY A 368 26.10 6.41 -25.07
N ASN A 369 25.98 5.19 -24.54
CA ASN A 369 25.81 4.96 -23.10
C ASN A 369 27.07 5.35 -22.29
N ARG A 370 28.28 5.00 -22.77
CA ARG A 370 29.55 5.39 -22.12
C ARG A 370 29.74 6.91 -22.08
N LEU A 371 29.34 7.62 -23.13
CA LEU A 371 29.36 9.08 -23.17
C LEU A 371 28.38 9.66 -22.15
N LEU A 372 27.17 9.11 -22.07
CA LEU A 372 26.16 9.52 -21.09
C LEU A 372 26.68 9.34 -19.66
N ASP A 373 27.30 8.21 -19.36
CA ASP A 373 27.92 7.93 -18.06
C ASP A 373 29.07 8.89 -17.76
N SER A 374 29.91 9.21 -18.75
CA SER A 374 31.03 10.15 -18.59
C SER A 374 30.55 11.58 -18.35
N ILE A 375 29.49 12.01 -19.05
CA ILE A 375 28.82 13.31 -18.81
C ILE A 375 28.22 13.33 -17.40
N ASN A 376 27.53 12.27 -17.01
CA ASN A 376 26.93 12.16 -15.69
C ASN A 376 27.98 12.19 -14.57
N GLN A 377 29.14 11.54 -14.76
CA GLN A 377 30.29 11.60 -13.84
C GLN A 377 30.92 13.00 -13.80
N GLY A 378 31.03 13.69 -14.94
CA GLY A 378 31.54 15.05 -15.03
C GLY A 378 30.61 16.13 -14.47
N CYS A 379 29.29 15.88 -14.48
CA CYS A 379 28.26 16.78 -13.97
C CYS A 379 27.94 16.58 -12.47
N ILE A 380 28.65 15.67 -11.77
CA ILE A 380 28.54 15.54 -10.30
C ILE A 380 29.13 16.81 -9.64
N VAL A 381 28.27 17.79 -9.37
CA VAL A 381 28.61 18.93 -8.52
C VAL A 381 28.92 18.39 -7.11
N TYR A 382 30.18 18.46 -6.69
CA TYR A 382 30.60 18.22 -5.32
C TYR A 382 29.94 19.24 -4.39
N ILE A 383 28.80 18.87 -3.79
CA ILE A 383 28.23 19.62 -2.66
C ILE A 383 28.98 19.17 -1.40
N PRO A 384 29.76 20.05 -0.73
CA PRO A 384 30.50 19.68 0.47
C PRO A 384 29.53 19.26 1.57
N ARG A 385 29.79 18.12 2.20
CA ARG A 385 29.07 17.67 3.41
C ARG A 385 29.22 18.73 4.51
N LEU A 386 28.15 19.48 4.78
CA LEU A 386 28.02 20.25 6.02
C LEU A 386 27.94 19.27 7.20
N LYS A 387 29.05 19.17 7.95
CA LYS A 387 29.08 18.57 9.29
C LYS A 387 28.18 19.40 10.22
N LEU A 388 26.96 18.93 10.47
CA LEU A 388 26.20 19.38 11.64
C LEU A 388 26.76 18.67 12.87
N ARG A 389 27.60 19.40 13.63
CA ARG A 389 27.93 19.07 15.02
C ARG A 389 26.66 19.22 15.84
N THR A 390 26.20 18.11 16.41
CA THR A 390 25.34 18.09 17.59
C THR A 390 26.07 18.82 18.72
N ILE A 391 25.58 20.00 19.09
CA ILE A 391 25.87 20.60 20.39
C ILE A 391 24.83 20.02 21.34
N MET A 392 25.30 19.20 22.28
CA MET A 392 24.58 18.91 23.52
C MET A 392 24.39 20.21 24.28
N LEU A 393 23.14 20.56 24.58
CA LEU A 393 22.67 21.05 25.87
C LEU A 393 21.22 20.58 26.06
#